data_AF-A0A7X9D743-F1
#
_entry.id   AF-A0A7X9D743-F1
#
_cell.length_a   1.000
_cell.length_b   1.000
_cell.length_c   1.000
_cell.angle_alpha   90.00
_cell.angle_beta   90.00
_cell.angle_gamma   90.00
#
_symmetry.space_group_name_H-M   'P 1'
#
loop_
_entity.id
_entity.type
_entity.pdbx_description
1 polymer ?
#
loop_
_entity_poly.entity_id
_entity_poly.type
_entity_poly.pdbx_seq_one_letter_code
_entity_poly.pdbx_strand_id
1 'polypeptide(L)'
;MDKETDIQKVVNHFFETKGLTLDEIKESAKKKKIIYSRFTRPAKELIELAGSVPKAKEAITIVANWANSRKLDYSIETVLKKWLELDKLKPKEIVKKPYYNNQPMVWSQAKKKWYVIDDSGEWLEYADKEDKIEWRIEE
;
A
#
# COMPACT_ATOMS: atom_id res chain seq x y z
N MET A 1 -24.03 -12.89 21.67
CA MET A 1 -22.84 -12.39 20.94
C MET A 1 -22.52 -11.03 21.52
N ASP A 2 -21.41 -10.89 22.24
CA ASP A 2 -20.96 -9.59 22.73
C ASP A 2 -20.71 -8.65 21.56
N LYS A 3 -21.28 -7.46 21.62
CA LYS A 3 -21.16 -6.42 20.60
C LYS A 3 -19.74 -5.85 20.70
N GLU A 4 -19.00 -5.81 19.59
CA GLU A 4 -17.67 -5.21 19.58
C GLU A 4 -17.75 -3.72 19.96
N THR A 5 -16.83 -3.29 20.83
CA THR A 5 -16.65 -1.88 21.19
C THR A 5 -16.09 -1.11 20.00
N ASP A 6 -16.27 0.22 19.99
CA ASP A 6 -15.78 1.06 18.90
C ASP A 6 -14.26 1.05 18.76
N ILE A 7 -13.53 1.00 19.88
CA ILE A 7 -12.09 0.77 19.91
C ILE A 7 -11.76 -0.58 19.28
N GLN A 8 -12.54 -1.63 19.59
CA GLN A 8 -12.30 -2.95 19.03
C GLN A 8 -12.45 -2.97 17.50
N LYS A 9 -13.50 -2.34 16.98
CA LYS A 9 -13.73 -2.24 15.54
C LYS A 9 -12.57 -1.59 14.81
N VAL A 10 -11.96 -0.55 15.38
CA VAL A 10 -10.83 0.17 14.76
C VAL A 10 -9.55 -0.64 14.83
N VAL A 11 -9.25 -1.26 15.98
CA VAL A 11 -8.05 -2.11 16.12
C VAL A 11 -8.15 -3.36 15.24
N ASN A 12 -9.32 -3.99 15.14
CA ASN A 12 -9.56 -5.12 14.24
C ASN A 12 -9.32 -4.70 12.79
N HIS A 13 -9.91 -3.58 12.35
CA HIS A 13 -9.69 -3.03 11.01
C HIS A 13 -8.21 -2.76 10.72
N PHE A 14 -7.47 -2.21 11.68
CA PHE A 14 -6.03 -2.02 11.55
C PHE A 14 -5.29 -3.34 11.27
N PHE A 15 -5.57 -4.40 12.03
CA PHE A 15 -4.95 -5.70 11.80
C PHE A 15 -5.42 -6.39 10.52
N GLU A 16 -6.67 -6.19 10.12
CA GLU A 16 -7.17 -6.64 8.81
C GLU A 16 -6.35 -6.02 7.67
N THR A 17 -6.01 -4.73 7.74
CA THR A 17 -5.12 -4.11 6.73
C THR A 17 -3.69 -4.63 6.74
N LYS A 18 -3.26 -5.28 7.84
CA LYS A 18 -1.97 -5.98 7.96
C LYS A 18 -2.04 -7.43 7.46
N GLY A 19 -3.19 -7.86 6.93
CA GLY A 19 -3.40 -9.21 6.41
C GLY A 19 -3.72 -10.26 7.48
N LEU A 20 -4.06 -9.85 8.71
CA LEU A 20 -4.48 -10.77 9.76
C LEU A 20 -6.00 -10.91 9.78
N THR A 21 -6.49 -12.15 9.84
CA THR A 21 -7.90 -12.46 10.03
C THR A 21 -8.33 -12.28 11.50
N LEU A 22 -9.64 -12.11 11.74
CA LEU A 22 -10.20 -12.00 13.10
C LEU A 22 -9.84 -13.18 14.00
N ASP A 23 -9.76 -14.38 13.45
CA ASP A 23 -9.42 -15.59 14.20
C ASP A 23 -7.93 -15.62 14.58
N GLU A 24 -7.04 -15.22 13.67
CA GLU A 24 -5.61 -15.06 13.95
C GLU A 24 -5.34 -13.96 14.99
N ILE A 25 -6.11 -12.87 14.95
CA ILE A 25 -6.03 -11.79 15.94
C ILE A 25 -6.43 -12.32 17.32
N LYS A 26 -7.55 -13.04 17.42
CA LYS A 26 -8.04 -13.63 18.68
C LYS A 26 -7.08 -14.67 19.24
N GLU A 27 -6.54 -15.54 18.38
CA GLU A 27 -5.58 -16.57 18.78
C GLU A 27 -4.26 -15.95 19.22
N SER A 28 -3.77 -14.95 18.51
CA SER A 28 -2.54 -14.22 18.86
C SER A 28 -2.71 -13.39 20.14
N ALA A 29 -3.87 -12.80 20.38
CA ALA A 29 -4.19 -12.13 21.64
C ALA A 29 -4.26 -13.11 22.83
N LYS A 30 -4.91 -14.27 22.65
CA LYS A 30 -4.93 -15.35 23.67
C LYS A 30 -3.52 -15.86 23.99
N LYS A 31 -2.67 -16.01 22.96
CA LYS A 31 -1.25 -16.38 23.10
C LYS A 31 -0.35 -15.23 23.56
N LYS A 32 -0.90 -14.04 23.89
CA LYS A 32 -0.18 -12.79 24.24
C LYS A 32 0.84 -12.32 23.19
N LYS A 33 0.76 -12.83 21.95
CA LYS A 33 1.59 -12.40 20.82
C LYS A 33 1.18 -11.00 20.33
N ILE A 34 -0.10 -10.67 20.43
CA ILE A 34 -0.61 -9.31 20.25
C ILE A 34 -1.02 -8.77 21.62
N ILE A 35 -0.30 -7.75 22.08
CA ILE A 35 -0.68 -7.03 23.30
C ILE A 35 -1.71 -5.98 22.90
N TYR A 36 -2.99 -6.38 22.88
CA TYR A 36 -4.11 -5.58 22.42
C TYR A 36 -4.18 -4.19 23.08
N SER A 37 -3.84 -4.11 24.37
CA SER A 37 -3.80 -2.88 25.14
C SER A 37 -2.82 -1.83 24.61
N ARG A 38 -1.83 -2.20 23.78
CA ARG A 38 -0.95 -1.22 23.12
C ARG A 38 -1.67 -0.41 22.04
N PHE A 39 -2.75 -0.96 21.48
CA PHE A 39 -3.48 -0.36 20.37
C PHE A 39 -4.75 0.37 20.83
N THR A 40 -5.19 0.18 22.08
CA THR A 40 -6.44 0.77 22.57
C THR A 40 -6.37 2.28 22.71
N ARG A 41 -5.28 2.82 23.26
CA ARG A 41 -5.06 4.28 23.38
C ARG A 41 -4.99 4.96 22.00
N PRO A 42 -4.10 4.57 21.08
CA PRO A 42 -4.01 5.24 19.78
C PRO A 42 -5.29 5.06 18.95
N ALA A 43 -6.01 3.95 19.08
CA ALA A 43 -7.32 3.78 18.42
C ALA A 43 -8.37 4.74 18.98
N LYS A 44 -8.39 4.95 20.30
CA LYS A 44 -9.28 5.94 20.92
C LYS A 44 -8.99 7.35 20.43
N GLU A 45 -7.71 7.75 20.42
CA GLU A 45 -7.27 9.05 19.91
C GLU A 45 -7.66 9.24 18.44
N LEU A 46 -7.53 8.19 17.63
CA LEU A 46 -7.92 8.25 16.22
C LEU A 46 -9.44 8.40 16.04
N ILE A 47 -10.26 7.71 16.84
CA ILE A 47 -11.72 7.86 16.79
C ILE A 47 -12.12 9.29 17.16
N GLU A 48 -11.49 9.86 18.19
CA GLU A 48 -11.73 11.22 18.64
C GLU A 48 -11.36 12.24 17.57
N LEU A 49 -10.16 12.10 16.98
CA LEU A 49 -9.69 12.96 15.90
C LEU A 49 -10.55 12.86 14.63
N ALA A 50 -11.00 11.65 14.29
CA ALA A 50 -11.85 11.39 13.13
C ALA A 50 -13.32 11.78 13.35
N GLY A 51 -13.74 11.91 14.61
CA GLY A 51 -15.12 12.15 15.02
C GLY A 51 -16.08 10.97 14.82
N SER A 52 -15.63 9.84 14.27
CA SER A 52 -16.44 8.63 14.10
C SER A 52 -15.61 7.38 13.76
N VAL A 53 -16.11 6.20 14.09
CA VAL A 53 -15.49 4.91 13.73
C VAL A 53 -15.31 4.73 12.22
N PRO A 54 -16.29 5.01 11.35
CA PRO A 54 -16.11 4.85 9.90
C PRO A 54 -14.96 5.69 9.34
N LYS A 55 -14.85 6.96 9.77
CA LYS A 55 -13.77 7.85 9.32
C LYS A 55 -12.39 7.40 9.83
N ALA A 56 -12.32 6.87 11.05
CA ALA A 56 -11.08 6.30 11.58
C ALA A 56 -10.62 5.09 10.74
N LYS A 57 -11.55 4.20 10.38
CA LYS A 57 -11.27 3.05 9.50
C LYS A 57 -10.81 3.49 8.11
N GLU A 58 -11.47 4.49 7.53
CA GLU A 58 -11.10 5.06 6.24
C GLU A 58 -9.66 5.63 6.26
N ALA A 59 -9.32 6.42 7.28
CA ALA A 59 -7.97 6.95 7.45
C ALA A 59 -6.91 5.83 7.54
N ILE A 60 -7.20 4.75 8.30
CA ILE A 60 -6.33 3.57 8.36
C ILE A 60 -6.16 2.95 6.96
N THR A 61 -7.24 2.77 6.21
CA THR A 61 -7.19 2.19 4.85
C THR A 61 -6.32 3.02 3.91
N ILE A 62 -6.45 4.35 3.94
CA ILE A 62 -5.64 5.26 3.12
C ILE A 62 -4.16 5.08 3.43
N VAL A 63 -3.78 5.15 4.71
CA VAL A 63 -2.39 4.98 5.13
C VAL A 63 -1.87 3.58 4.81
N ALA A 64 -2.68 2.54 5.04
CA ALA A 64 -2.32 1.16 4.73
C ALA A 64 -2.01 0.98 3.25
N ASN A 65 -2.89 1.44 2.35
CA ASN A 65 -2.66 1.33 0.91
C ASN A 65 -1.41 2.10 0.46
N TRP A 66 -1.20 3.30 1.01
CA TRP A 66 0.00 4.11 0.75
C TRP A 66 1.28 3.41 1.23
N ALA A 67 1.29 2.86 2.45
CA ALA A 67 2.45 2.22 3.05
C ALA A 67 2.76 0.86 2.38
N ASN A 68 1.74 0.04 2.17
CA ASN A 68 1.87 -1.30 1.54
C ASN A 68 2.42 -1.19 0.12
N SER A 69 1.94 -0.24 -0.68
CA SER A 69 2.47 0.01 -2.04
C SER A 69 3.95 0.45 -2.07
N ARG A 70 4.51 0.82 -0.92
CA ARG A 70 5.91 1.25 -0.75
C ARG A 70 6.72 0.29 0.14
N LYS A 71 6.14 -0.85 0.53
CA LYS A 71 6.77 -1.82 1.45
C LYS A 71 7.20 -1.16 2.79
N LEU A 72 6.44 -0.17 3.26
CA LEU A 72 6.69 0.53 4.53
C LEU A 72 5.86 -0.08 5.66
N ASP A 73 6.43 -0.13 6.86
CA ASP A 73 5.66 -0.44 8.05
C ASP A 73 4.83 0.78 8.51
N TYR A 74 3.75 0.52 9.22
CA TYR A 74 2.83 1.54 9.73
C TYR A 74 2.09 1.07 10.97
N SER A 75 1.78 1.98 11.88
CA SER A 75 0.93 1.75 13.05
C SER A 75 -0.25 2.72 13.06
N ILE A 76 -1.13 2.60 14.06
CA ILE A 76 -2.22 3.58 14.26
C ILE A 76 -1.64 4.99 14.53
N GLU A 77 -0.50 5.08 15.21
CA GLU A 77 0.25 6.32 15.38
C GLU A 77 0.77 6.90 14.05
N THR A 78 1.10 6.06 13.07
CA THR A 78 1.41 6.54 11.71
C THR A 78 0.21 7.26 11.12
N VAL A 79 -1.00 6.73 11.29
CA VAL A 79 -2.25 7.37 10.82
C VAL A 79 -2.45 8.73 11.50
N LEU A 80 -2.25 8.80 12.82
CA LEU A 80 -2.33 10.06 13.57
C LEU A 80 -1.32 11.11 13.08
N LYS A 81 -0.06 10.70 12.85
CA LYS A 81 0.99 11.60 12.34
C LYS A 81 0.72 12.08 10.91
N LYS A 82 0.09 11.23 10.09
CA LYS A 82 -0.26 11.50 8.70
C LYS A 82 -1.61 12.19 8.52
N TRP A 83 -2.30 12.56 9.60
CA TRP A 83 -3.69 13.03 9.55
C TRP A 83 -3.91 14.23 8.60
N LEU A 84 -3.04 15.24 8.67
CA LEU A 84 -3.17 16.46 7.85
C LEU A 84 -2.79 16.27 6.37
N GLU A 85 -2.27 15.10 6.01
CA GLU A 85 -1.81 14.79 4.65
C GLU A 85 -2.54 13.59 4.03
N LEU A 86 -3.63 13.11 4.64
CA LEU A 86 -4.39 11.94 4.17
C LEU A 86 -4.85 12.08 2.71
N ASP A 87 -5.26 13.27 2.28
CA ASP A 87 -5.67 13.59 0.91
C ASP A 87 -4.54 13.44 -0.13
N LYS A 88 -3.29 13.55 0.32
CA LYS A 88 -2.09 13.43 -0.52
C LYS A 88 -1.52 12.02 -0.54
N LEU A 89 -1.92 11.16 0.41
CA LEU A 89 -1.45 9.79 0.48
C LEU A 89 -2.12 8.92 -0.59
N LYS A 90 -1.40 8.71 -1.70
CA LYS A 90 -1.82 7.80 -2.76
C LYS A 90 -0.91 6.57 -2.81
N PRO A 91 -1.47 5.37 -3.10
CA PRO A 91 -0.66 4.21 -3.44
C PRO A 91 0.38 4.57 -4.50
N LYS A 92 1.57 3.99 -4.42
CA LYS A 92 2.59 4.12 -5.45
C LYS A 92 1.98 3.62 -6.76
N GLU A 93 2.01 4.45 -7.78
CA GLU A 93 1.53 4.05 -9.11
C GLU A 93 2.37 2.86 -9.58
N ILE A 94 1.68 1.80 -9.99
CA ILE A 94 2.31 0.64 -10.60
C ILE A 94 2.64 1.03 -12.04
N VAL A 95 3.81 1.63 -12.23
CA VAL A 95 4.31 1.96 -13.56
C VAL A 95 4.84 0.69 -14.19
N LYS A 96 4.10 0.16 -15.17
CA LYS A 96 4.62 -0.93 -15.99
C LYS A 96 5.73 -0.38 -16.88
N LYS A 97 6.90 -0.99 -16.82
CA LYS A 97 8.01 -0.68 -17.71
C LYS A 97 7.96 -1.61 -18.91
N PRO A 98 8.15 -1.09 -20.14
CA PRO A 98 8.15 -1.90 -21.34
C PRO A 98 9.52 -2.59 -21.52
N TYR A 99 9.48 -3.83 -21.96
CA TYR A 99 10.63 -4.67 -22.27
C TYR A 99 10.43 -5.36 -23.61
N TYR A 100 11.54 -5.69 -24.27
CA TYR A 100 11.56 -6.54 -25.45
C TYR A 100 12.75 -7.48 -25.33
N ASN A 101 12.54 -8.79 -25.49
CA ASN A 101 13.60 -9.81 -25.33
C ASN A 101 14.42 -9.65 -24.02
N ASN A 102 13.76 -9.42 -22.89
CA ASN A 102 14.38 -9.11 -21.58
C ASN A 102 15.18 -7.79 -21.49
N GLN A 103 15.20 -6.97 -22.55
CA GLN A 103 15.88 -5.68 -22.56
C GLN A 103 14.90 -4.53 -22.32
N PRO A 104 15.25 -3.51 -21.51
CA PRO A 104 14.36 -2.41 -21.19
C PRO A 104 14.12 -1.51 -22.41
N MET A 105 12.91 -0.96 -22.52
CA MET A 105 12.52 -0.06 -23.60
C MET A 105 12.19 1.35 -23.10
N VAL A 106 12.41 2.34 -23.96
CA VAL A 106 12.10 3.76 -23.70
C VAL A 106 11.37 4.37 -24.88
N TRP A 107 10.30 5.12 -24.59
CA TRP A 107 9.61 5.93 -25.60
C TRP A 107 10.30 7.29 -25.74
N SER A 108 10.79 7.60 -26.93
CA SER A 108 11.28 8.94 -27.25
C SER A 108 10.13 9.84 -27.65
N GLN A 109 9.79 10.82 -26.81
CA GLN A 109 8.77 11.82 -27.15
C GLN A 109 9.17 12.68 -28.36
N ALA A 110 10.46 13.02 -28.48
CA ALA A 110 10.98 13.84 -29.57
C ALA A 110 10.89 13.13 -30.93
N LYS A 111 11.21 11.83 -30.97
CA LYS A 111 11.19 11.03 -32.19
C LYS A 111 9.88 10.29 -32.42
N LYS A 112 9.00 10.24 -31.41
CA LYS A 112 7.75 9.45 -31.39
C LYS A 112 7.99 7.98 -31.74
N LYS A 113 9.02 7.36 -31.14
CA LYS A 113 9.44 5.98 -31.38
C LYS A 113 9.91 5.29 -30.11
N TRP A 114 9.80 3.97 -30.10
CA TRP A 114 10.36 3.09 -29.08
C TRP A 114 11.83 2.78 -29.37
N TYR A 115 12.63 2.72 -28.31
CA TYR A 115 14.03 2.27 -28.33
C TYR A 115 14.22 1.15 -27.32
N VAL A 116 14.98 0.12 -27.70
CA VAL A 116 15.45 -0.93 -26.81
C VAL A 116 16.86 -0.55 -26.36
N ILE A 117 17.14 -0.62 -25.07
CA ILE A 117 18.48 -0.41 -24.53
C ILE A 117 19.11 -1.79 -24.40
N ASP A 118 20.17 -2.05 -25.17
CA ASP A 118 20.87 -3.32 -25.11
C ASP A 118 21.80 -3.43 -23.89
N ASP A 119 22.48 -4.58 -23.73
CA ASP A 119 23.38 -4.83 -22.61
C ASP A 119 24.63 -3.92 -22.63
N SER A 120 24.95 -3.31 -23.77
CA SER A 120 26.04 -2.34 -23.92
C SER A 120 25.62 -0.91 -23.56
N GLY A 121 24.31 -0.67 -23.39
CA GLY A 121 23.72 0.65 -23.17
C GLY A 121 23.39 1.41 -24.45
N GLU A 122 23.50 0.78 -25.62
CA GLU A 122 23.16 1.37 -26.92
C GLU A 122 21.64 1.42 -27.10
N TRP A 123 21.15 2.48 -27.75
CA TRP A 123 19.72 2.68 -28.02
C TRP A 123 19.38 2.22 -29.43
N LEU A 124 18.79 1.04 -29.54
CA LEU A 124 18.38 0.45 -30.80
C LEU A 124 16.92 0.80 -31.10
N GLU A 125 16.63 1.35 -32.28
CA GLU A 125 15.24 1.66 -32.67
C GLU A 125 14.41 0.38 -32.74
N TYR A 126 13.26 0.37 -32.08
CA TYR A 126 12.35 -0.76 -32.10
C TYR A 126 11.60 -0.84 -33.43
N ALA A 127 11.73 -1.97 -34.13
CA ALA A 127 11.16 -2.19 -35.47
C ALA A 127 10.28 -3.46 -35.56
N ASP A 128 9.85 -4.01 -34.43
CA ASP A 128 8.98 -5.19 -34.37
C ASP A 128 7.54 -4.81 -33.98
N LYS A 129 6.65 -5.80 -33.86
CA LYS A 129 5.23 -5.60 -33.55
C LYS A 129 5.00 -5.29 -32.07
N GLU A 130 4.12 -4.32 -31.79
CA GLU A 130 3.80 -3.87 -30.42
C GLU A 130 3.33 -4.99 -29.47
N ASP A 131 2.73 -6.07 -29.99
CA ASP A 131 2.29 -7.23 -29.20
C ASP A 131 3.44 -8.01 -28.55
N LYS A 132 4.69 -7.81 -29.02
CA LYS A 132 5.90 -8.36 -28.41
C LYS A 132 6.48 -7.50 -27.29
N ILE A 133 5.92 -6.32 -27.03
CA ILE A 133 6.34 -5.48 -25.91
C ILE A 133 5.78 -6.06 -24.61
N GLU A 134 6.67 -6.50 -23.74
CA GLU A 134 6.33 -7.02 -22.44
C GLU A 134 6.28 -5.91 -21.40
N TRP A 135 5.11 -5.70 -20.80
CA TRP A 135 4.90 -4.69 -19.77
C TRP A 135 5.09 -5.30 -18.39
N ARG A 136 6.28 -5.11 -17.81
CA ARG A 136 6.66 -5.69 -16.51
C ARG A 136 6.48 -4.69 -15.39
N ILE A 137 6.13 -5.19 -14.20
CA ILE A 137 6.12 -4.40 -12.96
C ILE A 137 7.49 -4.62 -12.32
N GLU A 138 8.28 -3.56 -12.12
CA GLU A 138 9.46 -3.65 -11.25
C GLU A 138 9.02 -3.57 -9.79
N GLU A 139 9.46 -4.54 -8.98
CA GLU A 139 9.17 -4.63 -7.55
C GLU A 139 9.94 -3.65 -6.67
#